data_AF-A0A812GEK6-F1
#
_entry.id   AF-A0A812GEK6-F1
#
_cell.length_a   1.000
_cell.length_b   1.000
_cell.length_c   1.000
_cell.angle_alpha   90.00
_cell.angle_beta   90.00
_cell.angle_gamma   90.00
#
_symmetry.space_group_name_H-M   'P 1'
#
loop_
_entity.id
_entity.type
_entity.pdbx_description
1 polymer ?
#
loop_
_entity_poly.entity_id
_entity_poly.type
_entity_poly.pdbx_seq_one_letter_code
_entity_poly.pdbx_strand_id
1 'polypeptide(L)'
;MISLPGIVLVDDKKEDLDALQESFTLSGYPCIPIQYKSDPENITGIDHVNLNNVHPRIIITDLNLQELQIEATQLIGPIAEVLENLVVDGLYILYFWSKNVSTVSKVMELIEQRYSDRIPFPLHWGILDKTQFKTRPEELNNKVRSLIEDNPIFNALFGWENQVSKAARQTTDAIFNLAKPNQEGLSLSDFKEQTTKSINTMLAKIGNEAIGQANAKEEPEIAIELGLEPVLYNRITSTYKPVHRSIWRDAIPDIGKRIVIDSSTKAQLNTFYHINELKADAPINKRGTWVELNNDYFELPENKEKIKSNFGKDFKTILHDEFLDSDKGTRDQRALARSSTKLGFIELSAECDQAQRKTKLHRYFLSALIPVDFSDFTYFKDKTKDTKHAGIYRLPNIMIAGQEYIVKISYMYTIGTIPNASKWLAKPLFQLKDQILTDISFKASQHSSRPGIIRFD
;
A
#
# COMPACT_ATOMS: atom_id res chain seq x y z
N MET A 1 12.95 5.49 -10.58
CA MET A 1 12.50 4.44 -11.51
C MET A 1 11.34 5.02 -12.30
N ILE A 2 11.37 5.01 -13.65
CA ILE A 2 10.28 5.53 -14.48
C ILE A 2 9.34 4.36 -14.74
N SER A 3 8.07 4.45 -14.31
CA SER A 3 7.06 3.47 -14.70
C SER A 3 6.65 3.78 -16.14
N LEU A 4 6.89 2.83 -17.04
CA LEU A 4 6.50 2.91 -18.44
C LEU A 4 4.99 2.64 -18.60
N PRO A 5 4.38 3.03 -19.74
CA PRO A 5 2.94 2.92 -19.93
C PRO A 5 2.40 1.51 -19.63
N GLY A 6 1.28 1.45 -18.89
CA GLY A 6 0.62 0.22 -18.48
C GLY A 6 -0.16 -0.49 -19.60
N ILE A 7 0.30 -0.42 -20.84
CA ILE A 7 -0.33 -1.08 -22.00
C ILE A 7 0.74 -1.89 -22.73
N VAL A 8 0.53 -3.19 -22.81
CA VAL A 8 1.45 -4.12 -23.50
C VAL A 8 0.69 -4.85 -24.60
N LEU A 9 1.31 -4.90 -25.78
CA LEU A 9 0.82 -5.61 -26.95
C LEU A 9 1.80 -6.74 -27.26
N VAL A 10 1.31 -7.97 -27.41
CA VAL A 10 2.12 -9.15 -27.73
C VAL A 10 1.53 -9.84 -28.95
N ASP A 11 2.31 -10.02 -30.01
CA ASP A 11 1.89 -10.76 -31.20
C ASP A 11 3.14 -11.36 -31.88
N ASP A 12 3.02 -12.51 -32.52
CA ASP A 12 4.13 -13.13 -33.27
C ASP A 12 4.38 -12.41 -34.61
N LYS A 13 3.32 -11.84 -35.20
CA LYS A 13 3.34 -11.17 -36.50
C LYS A 13 3.52 -9.69 -36.36
N LYS A 14 4.58 -9.18 -36.99
CA LYS A 14 4.93 -7.77 -36.96
C LYS A 14 3.82 -6.89 -37.53
N GLU A 15 3.14 -7.34 -38.59
CA GLU A 15 2.05 -6.60 -39.22
C GLU A 15 0.84 -6.44 -38.30
N ASP A 16 0.51 -7.47 -37.53
CA ASP A 16 -0.62 -7.43 -36.58
C ASP A 16 -0.28 -6.55 -35.39
N LEU A 17 0.95 -6.66 -34.90
CA LEU A 17 1.47 -5.82 -33.82
C LEU A 17 1.50 -4.34 -34.20
N ASP A 18 1.94 -4.01 -35.42
CA ASP A 18 2.02 -2.65 -35.93
C ASP A 18 0.62 -2.04 -36.11
N ALA A 19 -0.34 -2.81 -36.61
CA ALA A 19 -1.73 -2.35 -36.73
C ALA A 19 -2.34 -2.01 -35.37
N LEU A 20 -2.13 -2.86 -34.35
CA LEU A 20 -2.56 -2.57 -32.98
C LEU A 20 -1.85 -1.32 -32.44
N GLN A 21 -0.52 -1.24 -32.58
CA GLN A 21 0.27 -0.11 -32.10
C GLN A 21 -0.18 1.22 -32.73
N GLU A 22 -0.45 1.23 -34.03
CA GLU A 22 -0.95 2.39 -34.75
C GLU A 22 -2.31 2.84 -34.19
N SER A 23 -3.22 1.90 -33.94
CA SER A 23 -4.54 2.22 -33.35
C SER A 23 -4.46 2.83 -31.96
N PHE A 24 -3.56 2.34 -31.10
CA PHE A 24 -3.30 2.93 -29.78
C PHE A 24 -2.69 4.32 -29.91
N THR A 25 -1.72 4.49 -30.81
CA THR A 25 -1.04 5.77 -31.06
C THR A 25 -2.00 6.84 -31.57
N LEU A 26 -2.84 6.52 -32.55
CA LEU A 26 -3.88 7.41 -33.07
C LEU A 26 -4.96 7.75 -32.02
N SER A 27 -5.12 6.90 -31.02
CA SER A 27 -6.01 7.13 -29.88
C SER A 27 -5.34 7.88 -28.72
N GLY A 28 -4.05 8.23 -28.85
CA GLY A 28 -3.30 8.97 -27.83
C GLY A 28 -2.86 8.11 -26.64
N TYR A 29 -2.88 6.79 -26.78
CA TYR A 29 -2.48 5.86 -25.75
C TYR A 29 -1.09 5.29 -26.04
N PRO A 30 -0.06 5.63 -25.26
CA PRO A 30 1.26 5.01 -25.41
C PRO A 30 1.18 3.53 -25.01
N CYS A 31 1.83 2.67 -25.79
CA CYS A 31 1.87 1.22 -25.56
C CYS A 31 3.27 0.66 -25.84
N ILE A 32 3.55 -0.52 -25.28
CA ILE A 32 4.78 -1.28 -25.52
C ILE A 32 4.45 -2.47 -26.43
N PRO A 33 4.83 -2.41 -27.72
CA PRO A 33 4.72 -3.55 -28.62
C PRO A 33 5.87 -4.53 -28.38
N ILE A 34 5.55 -5.80 -28.19
CA ILE A 34 6.51 -6.90 -28.03
C ILE A 34 6.20 -7.92 -29.11
N GLN A 35 7.16 -8.10 -30.03
CA GLN A 35 7.04 -9.18 -30.99
C GLN A 35 7.46 -10.49 -30.33
N TYR A 36 6.54 -11.44 -30.23
CA TYR A 36 6.84 -12.76 -29.68
C TYR A 36 7.85 -13.47 -30.59
N LYS A 37 8.88 -14.09 -29.99
CA LYS A 37 9.91 -14.86 -30.73
C LYS A 37 10.16 -16.19 -30.04
N SER A 38 9.84 -17.29 -30.72
CA SER A 38 10.18 -18.62 -30.21
C SER A 38 11.62 -18.98 -30.63
N ASP A 39 12.57 -18.71 -29.75
CA ASP A 39 13.97 -19.12 -29.93
C ASP A 39 14.56 -19.66 -28.61
N PRO A 40 15.62 -20.50 -28.65
CA PRO A 40 16.13 -21.19 -27.46
C PRO A 40 16.67 -20.28 -26.35
N GLU A 41 17.06 -19.04 -26.69
CA GLU A 41 17.56 -18.05 -25.72
C GLU A 41 16.42 -17.17 -25.16
N ASN A 42 15.22 -17.30 -25.72
CA ASN A 42 14.00 -16.58 -25.38
C ASN A 42 12.89 -17.57 -24.98
N ILE A 43 13.10 -18.22 -23.83
CA ILE A 43 12.29 -19.31 -23.29
C ILE A 43 10.81 -18.92 -23.22
N THR A 44 10.48 -17.71 -22.78
CA THR A 44 9.09 -17.25 -22.62
C THR A 44 8.54 -16.55 -23.87
N GLY A 45 9.38 -16.37 -24.88
CA GLY A 45 9.10 -15.63 -26.08
C GLY A 45 9.15 -14.10 -25.95
N ILE A 46 9.31 -13.56 -24.74
CA ILE A 46 9.44 -12.11 -24.47
C ILE A 46 10.68 -11.72 -23.64
N ASP A 47 11.58 -12.65 -23.33
CA ASP A 47 12.79 -12.46 -22.52
C ASP A 47 13.79 -11.46 -23.14
N HIS A 48 13.72 -11.25 -24.45
CA HIS A 48 14.53 -10.27 -25.15
C HIS A 48 14.12 -8.81 -24.85
N VAL A 49 13.07 -8.58 -24.05
CA VAL A 49 12.61 -7.27 -23.61
C VAL A 49 12.77 -7.14 -22.09
N ASN A 50 13.34 -6.02 -21.63
CA ASN A 50 13.44 -5.73 -20.20
C ASN A 50 12.12 -5.17 -19.66
N LEU A 51 11.41 -5.98 -18.90
CA LEU A 51 10.08 -5.66 -18.35
C LEU A 51 10.11 -5.19 -16.89
N ASN A 52 11.29 -5.04 -16.27
CA ASN A 52 11.42 -4.72 -14.84
C ASN A 52 10.77 -3.40 -14.39
N ASN A 53 10.47 -2.49 -15.32
CA ASN A 53 9.84 -1.19 -15.04
C ASN A 53 8.46 -1.06 -15.72
N VAL A 54 7.88 -2.17 -16.16
CA VAL A 54 6.59 -2.24 -16.84
C VAL A 54 5.60 -2.90 -15.91
N HIS A 55 4.49 -2.20 -15.62
CA HIS A 55 3.38 -2.74 -14.82
C HIS A 55 2.10 -2.65 -15.66
N PRO A 56 1.77 -3.70 -16.44
CA PRO A 56 0.65 -3.65 -17.36
C PRO A 56 -0.69 -3.54 -16.62
N ARG A 57 -1.55 -2.63 -17.08
CA ARG A 57 -2.98 -2.54 -16.74
C ARG A 57 -3.86 -3.06 -17.87
N ILE A 58 -3.37 -2.99 -19.11
CA ILE A 58 -4.03 -3.53 -20.30
C ILE A 58 -3.02 -4.41 -21.03
N ILE A 59 -3.40 -5.66 -21.25
CA ILE A 59 -2.61 -6.62 -22.01
C ILE A 59 -3.44 -7.02 -23.23
N ILE A 60 -2.86 -6.89 -24.42
CA ILE A 60 -3.40 -7.48 -25.64
C ILE A 60 -2.41 -8.50 -26.14
N THR A 61 -2.82 -9.75 -26.28
CA THR A 61 -1.97 -10.83 -26.79
C THR A 61 -2.64 -11.51 -27.97
N ASP A 62 -1.88 -11.95 -28.98
CA ASP A 62 -2.39 -12.98 -29.89
C ASP A 62 -2.71 -14.23 -29.08
N LEU A 63 -3.77 -14.91 -29.50
CA LEU A 63 -4.09 -16.24 -29.02
C LEU A 63 -3.10 -17.28 -29.58
N ASN A 64 -2.62 -17.08 -30.81
CA ASN A 64 -1.76 -18.04 -31.52
C ASN A 64 -0.31 -17.57 -31.60
N LEU A 65 0.36 -17.45 -30.45
CA LEU A 65 1.76 -16.99 -30.38
C LEU A 65 2.77 -17.95 -31.05
N GLN A 66 2.38 -19.21 -31.27
CA GLN A 66 3.16 -20.20 -32.00
C GLN A 66 2.39 -20.68 -33.22
N GLU A 67 3.09 -20.84 -34.35
CA GLU A 67 2.48 -21.25 -35.61
C GLU A 67 1.74 -22.60 -35.48
N LEU A 68 0.59 -22.71 -36.17
CA LEU A 68 -0.14 -23.97 -36.44
C LEU A 68 -0.87 -24.64 -35.26
N GLN A 69 -1.02 -23.98 -34.11
CA GLN A 69 -1.84 -24.51 -33.01
C GLN A 69 -3.30 -24.04 -33.11
N ILE A 70 -4.24 -24.97 -32.95
CA ILE A 70 -5.69 -24.71 -33.03
C ILE A 70 -6.38 -25.10 -31.72
N GLU A 71 -5.81 -26.07 -30.99
CA GLU A 71 -6.36 -26.58 -29.75
C GLU A 71 -5.95 -25.74 -28.55
N ALA A 72 -6.93 -25.38 -27.71
CA ALA A 72 -6.71 -24.54 -26.52
C ALA A 72 -5.65 -25.10 -25.55
N THR A 73 -5.48 -26.43 -25.51
CA THR A 73 -4.50 -27.11 -24.65
C THR A 73 -3.06 -26.89 -25.07
N GLN A 74 -2.81 -26.55 -26.33
CA GLN A 74 -1.49 -26.24 -26.87
C GLN A 74 -1.21 -24.73 -26.74
N LEU A 75 -2.24 -23.91 -27.01
CA LEU A 75 -2.15 -22.45 -27.01
C LEU A 75 -1.86 -21.86 -25.63
N ILE A 76 -2.31 -22.52 -24.56
CA ILE A 76 -2.19 -21.97 -23.20
C ILE A 76 -0.74 -21.84 -22.72
N GLY A 77 0.15 -22.76 -23.07
CA GLY A 77 1.52 -22.78 -22.54
C GLY A 77 2.26 -21.47 -22.79
N PRO A 78 2.40 -21.06 -24.07
CA PRO A 78 3.04 -19.79 -24.43
C PRO A 78 2.37 -18.56 -23.81
N ILE A 79 1.03 -18.54 -23.75
CA ILE A 79 0.27 -17.42 -23.15
C ILE A 79 0.57 -17.33 -21.65
N ALA A 80 0.58 -18.46 -20.95
CA ALA A 80 0.87 -18.52 -19.52
C ALA A 80 2.29 -18.02 -19.22
N GLU A 81 3.29 -18.45 -20.01
CA GLU A 81 4.67 -17.97 -19.88
C GLU A 81 4.79 -16.45 -20.08
N VAL A 82 4.09 -15.90 -21.08
CA VAL A 82 4.02 -14.45 -21.31
C VAL A 82 3.39 -13.72 -20.11
N LEU A 83 2.28 -14.22 -19.58
CA LEU A 83 1.58 -13.59 -18.45
C LEU A 83 2.39 -13.66 -17.15
N GLU A 84 3.06 -14.79 -16.88
CA GLU A 84 3.96 -14.95 -15.73
C GLU A 84 5.12 -13.94 -15.79
N ASN A 85 5.71 -13.74 -16.97
CA ASN A 85 6.83 -12.83 -17.17
C ASN A 85 6.45 -11.34 -17.24
N LEU A 86 5.18 -11.02 -17.52
CA LEU A 86 4.71 -9.63 -17.49
C LEU A 86 4.54 -9.08 -16.05
N VAL A 87 4.86 -9.88 -15.02
CA VAL A 87 4.87 -9.54 -13.58
C VAL A 87 3.68 -8.66 -13.21
N VAL A 88 2.47 -9.19 -13.42
CA VAL A 88 1.24 -8.43 -13.27
C VAL A 88 0.81 -8.40 -11.80
N ASP A 89 1.46 -7.53 -11.02
CA ASP A 89 1.03 -7.23 -9.66
C ASP A 89 -0.12 -6.20 -9.68
N GLY A 90 -1.33 -6.69 -9.43
CA GLY A 90 -2.54 -5.88 -9.24
C GLY A 90 -3.54 -5.95 -10.40
N LEU A 91 -4.39 -4.93 -10.48
CA LEU A 91 -5.52 -4.88 -11.41
C LEU A 91 -5.05 -4.83 -12.87
N TYR A 92 -5.60 -5.69 -13.73
CA TYR A 92 -5.39 -5.61 -15.17
C TYR A 92 -6.58 -6.18 -15.96
N ILE A 93 -6.63 -5.86 -17.25
CA ILE A 93 -7.55 -6.46 -18.23
C ILE A 93 -6.76 -7.13 -19.35
N LEU A 94 -7.32 -8.22 -19.89
CA LEU A 94 -6.68 -9.06 -20.90
C LEU A 94 -7.56 -9.19 -22.15
N TYR A 95 -7.05 -8.80 -23.31
CA TYR A 95 -7.74 -9.00 -24.57
C TYR A 95 -6.96 -9.90 -25.50
N PHE A 96 -7.66 -10.86 -26.11
CA PHE A 96 -7.06 -11.72 -27.11
C PHE A 96 -7.34 -11.17 -28.51
N TRP A 97 -6.28 -10.85 -29.25
CA TRP A 97 -6.37 -10.53 -30.66
C TRP A 97 -6.52 -11.85 -31.42
N SER A 98 -7.75 -12.25 -31.77
CA SER A 98 -8.02 -13.59 -32.32
C SER A 98 -9.23 -13.62 -33.26
N LYS A 99 -9.33 -14.67 -34.09
CA LYS A 99 -10.49 -14.94 -34.95
C LYS A 99 -11.51 -15.89 -34.31
N ASN A 100 -11.16 -16.56 -33.21
CA ASN A 100 -11.97 -17.65 -32.67
C ASN A 100 -12.42 -17.37 -31.22
N VAL A 101 -13.68 -16.98 -31.08
CA VAL A 101 -14.29 -16.66 -29.78
C VAL A 101 -14.32 -17.87 -28.85
N SER A 102 -14.69 -19.03 -29.37
CA SER A 102 -14.88 -20.26 -28.57
C SER A 102 -13.58 -20.81 -27.99
N THR A 103 -12.45 -20.55 -28.64
CA THR A 103 -11.14 -21.02 -28.16
C THR A 103 -10.63 -20.19 -26.99
N VAL A 104 -10.91 -18.88 -26.97
CA VAL A 104 -10.47 -17.99 -25.87
C VAL A 104 -11.09 -18.40 -24.53
N SER A 105 -12.40 -18.70 -24.50
CA SER A 105 -13.05 -19.16 -23.27
C SER A 105 -12.41 -20.43 -22.72
N LYS A 106 -12.09 -21.40 -23.58
CA LYS A 106 -11.39 -22.62 -23.20
C LYS A 106 -9.97 -22.37 -22.68
N VAL A 107 -9.25 -21.41 -23.26
CA VAL A 107 -7.92 -21.01 -22.77
C VAL A 107 -8.03 -20.43 -21.36
N MET A 108 -9.00 -19.56 -21.11
CA MET A 108 -9.21 -19.01 -19.76
C MET A 108 -9.58 -20.07 -18.72
N GLU A 109 -10.43 -21.04 -19.07
CA GLU A 109 -10.74 -22.20 -18.21
C GLU A 109 -9.48 -23.01 -17.88
N LEU A 110 -8.59 -23.19 -18.87
CA LEU A 110 -7.34 -23.91 -18.66
C LEU A 110 -6.34 -23.10 -17.81
N ILE A 111 -6.34 -21.76 -17.89
CA ILE A 111 -5.53 -20.88 -17.02
C ILE A 111 -5.98 -21.05 -15.58
N GLU A 112 -7.29 -21.02 -15.34
CA GLU A 112 -7.87 -21.28 -14.02
C GLU A 112 -7.47 -22.64 -13.47
N GLN A 113 -7.52 -23.70 -14.29
CA GLN A 113 -7.24 -25.07 -13.83
C GLN A 113 -5.75 -25.36 -13.59
N ARG A 114 -4.84 -24.71 -14.33
CA ARG A 114 -3.42 -25.13 -14.39
C ARG A 114 -2.42 -24.08 -13.88
N TYR A 115 -2.84 -22.83 -13.75
CA TYR A 115 -1.94 -21.70 -13.46
C TYR A 115 -2.48 -20.73 -12.40
N SER A 116 -3.54 -21.09 -11.67
CA SER A 116 -4.17 -20.23 -10.65
C SER A 116 -3.23 -19.81 -9.50
N ASP A 117 -2.17 -20.58 -9.28
CA ASP A 117 -1.15 -20.34 -8.25
C ASP A 117 -0.02 -19.42 -8.73
N ARG A 118 0.12 -19.21 -10.04
CA ARG A 118 1.22 -18.45 -10.67
C ARG A 118 0.76 -17.19 -11.39
N ILE A 119 -0.45 -17.18 -11.95
CA ILE A 119 -0.99 -16.07 -12.73
C ILE A 119 -2.16 -15.45 -11.97
N PRO A 120 -2.04 -14.19 -11.51
CA PRO A 120 -3.19 -13.44 -11.00
C PRO A 120 -4.25 -13.31 -12.10
N PHE A 121 -5.52 -13.58 -11.78
CA PHE A 121 -6.57 -13.49 -12.79
C PHE A 121 -6.86 -12.04 -13.20
N PRO A 122 -7.17 -11.78 -14.50
CA PRO A 122 -7.56 -10.46 -14.95
C PRO A 122 -8.91 -10.08 -14.36
N LEU A 123 -9.11 -8.79 -14.09
CA LEU A 123 -10.41 -8.28 -13.66
C LEU A 123 -11.47 -8.45 -14.76
N HIS A 124 -11.02 -8.32 -16.01
CA HIS A 124 -11.85 -8.50 -17.19
C HIS A 124 -11.02 -9.08 -18.32
N TRP A 125 -11.62 -9.96 -19.11
CA TRP A 125 -11.01 -10.45 -20.33
C TRP A 125 -12.00 -10.44 -21.49
N GLY A 126 -11.47 -10.27 -22.70
CA GLY A 126 -12.28 -10.14 -23.91
C GLY A 126 -11.52 -10.50 -25.17
N ILE A 127 -12.15 -10.25 -26.31
CA ILE A 127 -11.63 -10.63 -27.63
C ILE A 127 -11.70 -9.42 -28.55
N LEU A 128 -10.61 -9.21 -29.27
CA LEU A 128 -10.54 -8.28 -30.39
C LEU A 128 -10.52 -9.13 -31.67
N ASP A 129 -11.65 -9.14 -32.40
CA ASP A 129 -11.83 -10.00 -33.56
C ASP A 129 -10.95 -9.56 -34.74
N LYS A 130 -9.91 -10.35 -35.06
CA LYS A 130 -9.00 -10.06 -36.19
C LYS A 130 -9.75 -9.96 -37.52
N THR A 131 -10.87 -10.68 -37.71
CA THR A 131 -11.63 -10.66 -38.97
C THR A 131 -12.36 -9.34 -39.16
N GLN A 132 -12.94 -8.80 -38.08
CA GLN A 132 -13.62 -7.52 -38.09
C GLN A 132 -12.62 -6.37 -38.29
N PHE A 133 -11.61 -6.31 -37.42
CA PHE A 133 -10.81 -5.10 -37.28
C PHE A 133 -9.73 -4.94 -38.35
N LYS A 134 -9.24 -6.02 -38.98
CA LYS A 134 -8.31 -5.90 -40.12
C LYS A 134 -8.96 -5.25 -41.34
N THR A 135 -10.26 -5.43 -41.53
CA THR A 135 -10.99 -4.84 -42.66
C THR A 135 -11.53 -3.45 -42.34
N ARG A 136 -11.55 -3.05 -41.06
CA ARG A 136 -12.12 -1.79 -40.57
C ARG A 136 -11.26 -1.16 -39.47
N PRO A 137 -10.10 -0.56 -39.82
CA PRO A 137 -9.19 0.04 -38.83
C PRO A 137 -9.82 1.16 -37.98
N GLU A 138 -10.79 1.92 -38.52
CA GLU A 138 -11.49 2.93 -37.73
C GLU A 138 -12.36 2.33 -36.61
N GLU A 139 -12.94 1.15 -36.82
CA GLU A 139 -13.67 0.44 -35.77
C GLU A 139 -12.72 -0.04 -34.67
N LEU A 140 -11.49 -0.44 -35.02
CA LEU A 140 -10.45 -0.79 -34.05
C LEU A 140 -10.07 0.41 -33.18
N ASN A 141 -9.87 1.59 -33.78
CA ASN A 141 -9.59 2.82 -33.05
C ASN A 141 -10.71 3.16 -32.05
N ASN A 142 -11.96 3.02 -32.47
CA ASN A 142 -13.11 3.25 -31.58
C ASN A 142 -13.17 2.20 -30.46
N LYS A 143 -12.91 0.93 -30.77
CA LYS A 143 -12.89 -0.13 -29.77
C LYS A 143 -11.76 0.09 -28.76
N VAL A 144 -10.55 0.44 -29.20
CA VAL A 144 -9.41 0.75 -28.32
C VAL A 144 -9.75 1.85 -27.31
N ARG A 145 -10.47 2.90 -27.73
CA ARG A 145 -10.93 3.97 -26.84
C ARG A 145 -11.94 3.48 -25.80
N SER A 146 -12.78 2.49 -26.14
CA SER A 146 -13.80 1.96 -25.23
C SER A 146 -13.32 0.77 -24.39
N LEU A 147 -12.13 0.20 -24.62
CA LEU A 147 -11.63 -0.97 -23.88
C LEU A 147 -11.62 -0.76 -22.36
N ILE A 148 -11.25 0.46 -21.95
CA ILE A 148 -11.21 0.86 -20.55
C ILE A 148 -12.63 0.92 -19.96
N GLU A 149 -13.61 1.29 -20.78
CA GLU A 149 -15.01 1.48 -20.38
C GLU A 149 -15.80 0.16 -20.28
N ASP A 150 -15.31 -0.92 -20.91
CA ASP A 150 -15.95 -2.24 -20.91
C ASP A 150 -16.10 -2.83 -19.49
N ASN A 151 -15.24 -2.42 -18.54
CA ASN A 151 -15.38 -2.75 -17.12
C ASN A 151 -15.46 -1.46 -16.27
N PRO A 152 -16.61 -1.15 -15.64
CA PRO A 152 -16.79 0.08 -14.86
C PRO A 152 -15.79 0.27 -13.70
N ILE A 153 -15.46 -0.79 -12.96
CA ILE A 153 -14.50 -0.73 -11.85
C ILE A 153 -13.09 -0.45 -12.37
N PHE A 154 -12.69 -1.11 -13.46
CA PHE A 154 -11.40 -0.84 -14.11
C PHE A 154 -11.34 0.61 -14.58
N ASN A 155 -12.36 1.09 -15.27
CA ASN A 155 -12.46 2.47 -15.73
C ASN A 155 -12.28 3.47 -14.58
N ALA A 156 -12.97 3.24 -13.46
CA ALA A 156 -12.88 4.11 -12.29
C ALA A 156 -11.48 4.12 -11.66
N LEU A 157 -10.91 2.94 -11.38
CA LEU A 157 -9.61 2.81 -10.71
C LEU A 157 -8.45 3.28 -11.60
N PHE A 158 -8.42 2.82 -12.85
CA PHE A 158 -7.41 3.23 -13.83
C PHE A 158 -7.54 4.72 -14.19
N GLY A 159 -8.78 5.23 -14.26
CA GLY A 159 -9.04 6.67 -14.41
C GLY A 159 -8.48 7.50 -13.25
N TRP A 160 -8.64 7.02 -12.01
CA TRP A 160 -8.06 7.66 -10.82
C TRP A 160 -6.53 7.62 -10.84
N GLU A 161 -5.92 6.48 -11.17
CA GLU A 161 -4.45 6.35 -11.32
C GLU A 161 -3.89 7.36 -12.33
N ASN A 162 -4.55 7.49 -13.49
CA ASN A 162 -4.19 8.48 -14.51
C ASN A 162 -4.38 9.93 -14.03
N GLN A 163 -5.42 10.21 -13.23
CA GLN A 163 -5.64 11.52 -12.65
C GLN A 163 -4.52 11.89 -11.65
N VAL A 164 -4.13 10.97 -10.78
CA VAL A 164 -3.02 11.18 -9.84
C VAL A 164 -1.71 11.40 -10.58
N SER A 165 -1.42 10.60 -11.61
CA SER A 165 -0.22 10.75 -12.45
C SER A 165 -0.20 12.12 -13.16
N LYS A 166 -1.34 12.57 -13.67
CA LYS A 166 -1.49 13.91 -14.26
C LYS A 166 -1.26 15.02 -13.23
N ALA A 167 -1.80 14.86 -12.02
CA ALA A 167 -1.60 15.82 -10.94
C ALA A 167 -0.13 15.92 -10.53
N ALA A 168 0.58 14.79 -10.45
CA ALA A 168 2.02 14.76 -10.18
C ALA A 168 2.82 15.52 -11.23
N ARG A 169 2.54 15.29 -12.53
CA ARG A 169 3.16 16.06 -13.62
C ARG A 169 2.87 17.56 -13.51
N GLN A 170 1.62 17.92 -13.21
CA GLN A 170 1.25 19.33 -13.03
C GLN A 170 1.94 19.98 -11.82
N THR A 171 2.25 19.21 -10.76
CA THR A 171 3.04 19.70 -9.62
C THR A 171 4.46 20.02 -10.06
N THR A 172 5.13 19.14 -10.82
CA THR A 172 6.48 19.43 -11.32
C THR A 172 6.49 20.57 -12.34
N ASP A 173 5.48 20.64 -13.21
CA ASP A 173 5.32 21.74 -14.16
C ASP A 173 5.13 23.08 -13.43
N ALA A 174 4.39 23.09 -12.32
CA ALA A 174 4.20 24.30 -11.51
C ALA A 174 5.52 24.79 -10.91
N ILE A 175 6.36 23.90 -10.39
CA ILE A 175 7.68 24.25 -9.86
C ILE A 175 8.55 24.83 -10.98
N PHE A 176 8.61 24.16 -12.13
CA PHE A 176 9.36 24.65 -13.29
C PHE A 176 8.88 26.04 -13.74
N ASN A 177 7.56 26.24 -13.82
CA ASN A 177 6.98 27.52 -14.23
C ASN A 177 7.20 28.64 -13.23
N LEU A 178 7.31 28.35 -11.93
CA LEU A 178 7.69 29.32 -10.90
C LEU A 178 9.18 29.65 -10.96
N ALA A 179 10.02 28.68 -11.30
CA ALA A 179 11.47 28.82 -11.27
C ALA A 179 12.08 29.40 -12.56
N LYS A 180 11.39 29.26 -13.71
CA LYS A 180 11.92 29.71 -15.01
C LYS A 180 12.01 31.25 -15.07
N PRO A 181 13.14 31.81 -15.52
CA PRO A 181 13.27 33.26 -15.73
C PRO A 181 12.53 33.72 -16.99
N ASN A 182 12.35 35.04 -17.15
CA ASN A 182 11.87 35.61 -18.41
C ASN A 182 12.88 35.31 -19.53
N GLN A 183 12.43 34.73 -20.64
CA GLN A 183 13.28 34.25 -21.73
C GLN A 183 13.82 35.37 -22.62
N GLU A 184 13.23 36.56 -22.56
CA GLU A 184 13.60 37.67 -23.43
C GLU A 184 15.07 38.11 -23.21
N GLY A 185 15.88 38.00 -24.27
CA GLY A 185 17.29 38.40 -24.25
C GLY A 185 18.25 37.41 -23.56
N LEU A 186 17.78 36.24 -23.10
CA LEU A 186 18.63 35.22 -22.47
C LEU A 186 19.21 34.23 -23.48
N SER A 187 20.46 33.84 -23.28
CA SER A 187 21.04 32.69 -23.98
C SER A 187 20.46 31.37 -23.43
N LEU A 188 20.53 30.30 -24.23
CA LEU A 188 20.10 28.97 -23.78
C LEU A 188 20.91 28.47 -22.56
N SER A 189 22.20 28.83 -22.48
CA SER A 189 23.06 28.45 -21.36
C SER A 189 22.62 29.18 -20.08
N ASP A 190 22.37 30.49 -20.17
CA ASP A 190 21.94 31.30 -19.03
C ASP A 190 20.56 30.87 -18.53
N PHE A 191 19.63 30.57 -19.45
CA PHE A 191 18.31 30.04 -19.11
C PHE A 191 18.43 28.74 -18.31
N LYS A 192 19.26 27.79 -18.78
CA LYS A 192 19.49 26.50 -18.09
C LYS A 192 20.07 26.72 -16.69
N GLU A 193 21.12 27.53 -16.58
CA GLU A 193 21.81 27.76 -15.30
C GLU A 193 20.88 28.43 -14.28
N GLN A 194 20.23 29.54 -14.68
CA GLN A 194 19.33 30.28 -13.80
C GLN A 194 18.14 29.43 -13.37
N THR A 195 17.50 28.70 -14.30
CA THR A 195 16.38 27.82 -13.98
C THR A 195 16.80 26.72 -13.00
N THR A 196 17.95 26.07 -13.24
CA THR A 196 18.46 25.01 -12.36
C THR A 196 18.74 25.53 -10.96
N LYS A 197 19.37 26.72 -10.85
CA LYS A 197 19.66 27.35 -9.57
C LYS A 197 18.38 27.73 -8.82
N SER A 198 17.38 28.27 -9.52
CA SER A 198 16.08 28.61 -8.94
C SER A 198 15.34 27.37 -8.43
N ILE A 199 15.27 26.30 -9.23
CA ILE A 199 14.65 25.03 -8.82
C ILE A 199 15.34 24.48 -7.58
N ASN A 200 16.67 24.40 -7.58
CA ASN A 200 17.44 23.91 -6.42
C ASN A 200 17.16 24.73 -5.15
N THR A 201 17.11 26.06 -5.29
CA THR A 201 16.84 26.96 -4.16
C THR A 201 15.42 26.78 -3.64
N MET A 202 14.43 26.68 -4.53
CA MET A 202 13.03 26.47 -4.17
C MET A 202 12.82 25.13 -3.46
N LEU A 203 13.34 24.03 -4.02
CA LEU A 203 13.21 22.70 -3.41
C LEU A 203 13.90 22.65 -2.05
N ALA A 204 15.11 23.22 -1.93
CA ALA A 204 15.80 23.29 -0.65
C ALA A 204 14.99 24.08 0.39
N LYS A 205 14.33 25.19 0.00
CA LYS A 205 13.45 25.94 0.90
C LYS A 205 12.21 25.14 1.29
N ILE A 206 11.53 24.51 0.34
CA ILE A 206 10.36 23.68 0.59
C ILE A 206 10.69 22.58 1.60
N GLY A 207 11.74 21.79 1.35
CA GLY A 207 12.11 20.69 2.26
C GLY A 207 12.54 21.17 3.65
N ASN A 208 13.31 22.26 3.72
CA ASN A 208 13.74 22.82 5.00
C ASN A 208 12.56 23.34 5.85
N GLU A 209 11.56 23.95 5.24
CA GLU A 209 10.36 24.42 5.95
C GLU A 209 9.41 23.27 6.31
N ALA A 210 9.40 22.17 5.54
CA ALA A 210 8.54 21.01 5.80
C ALA A 210 8.92 20.26 7.08
N ILE A 211 10.21 20.00 7.31
CA ILE A 211 10.66 19.17 8.44
C ILE A 211 11.81 19.78 9.26
N GLY A 212 12.25 21.00 8.94
CA GLY A 212 13.40 21.66 9.57
C GLY A 212 14.74 21.27 8.95
N GLN A 213 15.71 22.20 8.98
CA GLN A 213 17.00 22.07 8.29
C GLN A 213 17.81 20.84 8.70
N ALA A 214 17.82 20.49 9.99
CA ALA A 214 18.59 19.34 10.48
C ALA A 214 18.03 18.01 9.97
N ASN A 215 16.70 17.86 9.94
CA ASN A 215 16.06 16.66 9.41
C ASN A 215 16.16 16.61 7.89
N ALA A 216 15.92 17.73 7.21
CA ALA A 216 16.01 17.80 5.75
C ALA A 216 17.41 17.48 5.22
N LYS A 217 18.46 17.71 6.02
CA LYS A 217 19.83 17.30 5.69
C LYS A 217 20.04 15.79 5.74
N GLU A 218 19.37 15.09 6.67
CA GLU A 218 19.55 13.64 6.85
C GLU A 218 18.56 12.80 6.06
N GLU A 219 17.34 13.27 5.89
CA GLU A 219 16.26 12.60 5.14
C GLU A 219 15.71 13.55 4.05
N PRO A 220 16.52 13.95 3.05
CA PRO A 220 16.12 14.93 2.04
C PRO A 220 14.93 14.47 1.19
N GLU A 221 14.81 13.17 0.92
CA GLU A 221 13.69 12.58 0.20
C GLU A 221 12.37 12.80 0.93
N ILE A 222 12.32 12.55 2.24
CA ILE A 222 11.14 12.75 3.08
C ILE A 222 10.79 14.23 3.16
N ALA A 223 11.79 15.10 3.27
CA ALA A 223 11.59 16.54 3.31
C ALA A 223 10.90 17.07 2.06
N ILE A 224 11.34 16.62 0.89
CA ILE A 224 10.74 17.02 -0.39
C ILE A 224 9.35 16.39 -0.56
N GLU A 225 9.17 15.12 -0.21
CA GLU A 225 7.88 14.43 -0.32
C GLU A 225 6.80 15.14 0.51
N LEU A 226 7.05 15.38 1.80
CA LEU A 226 6.14 16.11 2.69
C LEU A 226 5.95 17.57 2.26
N GLY A 227 6.99 18.21 1.75
CA GLY A 227 6.90 19.59 1.27
C GLY A 227 6.08 19.75 0.00
N LEU A 228 6.05 18.73 -0.88
CA LEU A 228 5.29 18.74 -2.14
C LEU A 228 3.89 18.13 -2.01
N GLU A 229 3.65 17.31 -0.99
CA GLU A 229 2.37 16.65 -0.73
C GLU A 229 1.16 17.62 -0.77
N PRO A 230 1.18 18.80 -0.10
CA PRO A 230 0.04 19.71 -0.14
C PRO A 230 -0.28 20.23 -1.55
N VAL A 231 0.77 20.46 -2.36
CA VAL A 231 0.63 20.93 -3.75
C VAL A 231 0.03 19.81 -4.60
N LEU A 232 0.55 18.59 -4.48
CA LEU A 232 0.02 17.41 -5.16
C LEU A 232 -1.45 17.17 -4.79
N TYR A 233 -1.77 17.18 -3.50
CA TYR A 233 -3.12 16.98 -3.00
C TYR A 233 -4.09 18.05 -3.54
N ASN A 234 -3.66 19.32 -3.58
CA ASN A 234 -4.43 20.39 -4.20
C ASN A 234 -4.67 20.12 -5.69
N ARG A 235 -3.68 19.64 -6.44
CA ARG A 235 -3.84 19.30 -7.87
C ARG A 235 -4.81 18.14 -8.10
N ILE A 236 -4.75 17.10 -7.25
CA ILE A 236 -5.70 15.98 -7.30
C ILE A 236 -7.12 16.48 -7.08
N THR A 237 -7.33 17.29 -6.04
CA THR A 237 -8.66 17.80 -5.64
C THR A 237 -9.22 18.88 -6.58
N SER A 238 -8.38 19.78 -7.10
CA SER A 238 -8.78 20.83 -8.04
C SER A 238 -9.08 20.33 -9.46
N THR A 239 -8.57 19.15 -9.83
CA THR A 239 -8.87 18.49 -11.11
C THR A 239 -10.25 17.80 -11.10
N TYR A 240 -10.97 17.80 -9.97
CA TYR A 240 -12.29 17.20 -9.82
C TYR A 240 -13.32 17.84 -10.77
N LYS A 241 -13.58 17.20 -11.93
CA LYS A 241 -14.64 17.57 -12.87
C LYS A 241 -15.91 16.74 -12.64
N PRO A 242 -17.12 17.28 -12.90
CA PRO A 242 -18.39 16.56 -12.74
C PRO A 242 -18.51 15.24 -13.51
N VAL A 243 -17.77 15.08 -14.63
CA VAL A 243 -17.75 13.89 -15.49
C VAL A 243 -17.31 12.62 -14.74
N HIS A 244 -16.54 12.75 -13.64
CA HIS A 244 -16.10 11.60 -12.87
C HIS A 244 -17.18 10.99 -11.97
N ARG A 245 -18.30 11.70 -11.73
CA ARG A 245 -19.33 11.22 -10.79
C ARG A 245 -20.11 10.01 -11.31
N SER A 246 -20.45 9.98 -12.60
CA SER A 246 -21.14 8.83 -13.20
C SER A 246 -20.24 7.60 -13.19
N ILE A 247 -18.97 7.76 -13.59
CA ILE A 247 -17.97 6.67 -13.60
C ILE A 247 -17.94 5.93 -12.26
N TRP A 248 -17.82 6.64 -11.13
CA TRP A 248 -17.81 6.01 -9.81
C TRP A 248 -19.14 5.41 -9.37
N ARG A 249 -20.27 5.99 -9.78
CA ARG A 249 -21.61 5.46 -9.47
C ARG A 249 -21.90 4.17 -10.24
N ASP A 250 -21.47 4.12 -11.50
CA ASP A 250 -21.62 2.95 -12.37
C ASP A 250 -20.68 1.84 -11.91
N ALA A 251 -19.46 2.20 -11.49
CA ALA A 251 -18.48 1.28 -10.92
C ALA A 251 -18.90 0.71 -9.56
N ILE A 252 -19.37 1.56 -8.64
CA ILE A 252 -19.70 1.18 -7.27
C ILE A 252 -21.14 1.61 -6.94
N PRO A 253 -22.16 0.83 -7.36
CA PRO A 253 -23.57 1.19 -7.18
C PRO A 253 -24.02 1.34 -5.72
N ASP A 254 -23.27 0.76 -4.79
CA ASP A 254 -23.55 0.84 -3.35
C ASP A 254 -22.84 1.99 -2.64
N ILE A 255 -22.11 2.84 -3.37
CA ILE A 255 -21.51 4.04 -2.80
C ILE A 255 -22.59 4.95 -2.16
N GLY A 256 -22.38 5.34 -0.91
CA GLY A 256 -23.35 6.10 -0.12
C GLY A 256 -24.45 5.26 0.54
N LYS A 257 -24.43 3.93 0.41
CA LYS A 257 -25.32 3.02 1.15
C LYS A 257 -24.57 2.40 2.34
N ARG A 258 -25.34 1.86 3.30
CA ARG A 258 -24.79 1.08 4.40
C ARG A 258 -24.45 -0.33 3.90
N ILE A 259 -23.18 -0.70 3.97
CA ILE A 259 -22.68 -2.01 3.53
C ILE A 259 -22.19 -2.79 4.74
N VAL A 260 -22.41 -4.11 4.73
CA VAL A 260 -21.83 -5.02 5.71
C VAL A 260 -20.68 -5.75 5.03
N ILE A 261 -19.47 -5.55 5.55
CA ILE A 261 -18.27 -6.30 5.16
C ILE A 261 -17.86 -7.26 6.27
N ASP A 262 -17.21 -8.36 5.91
CA ASP A 262 -16.73 -9.38 6.85
C ASP A 262 -15.59 -8.84 7.74
N SER A 263 -15.27 -9.55 8.83
CA SER A 263 -14.25 -9.12 9.79
C SER A 263 -12.85 -9.08 9.18
N SER A 264 -12.52 -10.04 8.32
CA SER A 264 -11.18 -10.15 7.72
C SER A 264 -10.92 -8.97 6.78
N THR A 265 -11.90 -8.64 5.93
CA THR A 265 -11.83 -7.46 5.06
C THR A 265 -11.73 -6.16 5.86
N LYS A 266 -12.46 -6.04 6.98
CA LYS A 266 -12.29 -4.88 7.90
C LYS A 266 -10.86 -4.80 8.41
N ALA A 267 -10.28 -5.91 8.85
CA ALA A 267 -8.92 -5.92 9.37
C ALA A 267 -7.88 -5.56 8.30
N GLN A 268 -8.04 -6.04 7.07
CA GLN A 268 -7.19 -5.66 5.94
C GLN A 268 -7.28 -4.16 5.64
N LEU A 269 -8.49 -3.60 5.59
CA LEU A 269 -8.69 -2.16 5.37
C LEU A 269 -8.08 -1.34 6.52
N ASN A 270 -8.28 -1.75 7.76
CA ASN A 270 -7.68 -1.08 8.91
C ASN A 270 -6.14 -1.12 8.84
N THR A 271 -5.53 -2.25 8.49
CA THR A 271 -4.08 -2.32 8.27
C THR A 271 -3.66 -1.34 7.18
N PHE A 272 -4.32 -1.37 6.03
CA PHE A 272 -4.00 -0.49 4.92
C PHE A 272 -4.07 1.00 5.29
N TYR A 273 -5.09 1.41 6.05
CA TYR A 273 -5.30 2.82 6.41
C TYR A 273 -4.51 3.28 7.63
N HIS A 274 -4.13 2.39 8.54
CA HIS A 274 -3.60 2.79 9.84
C HIS A 274 -2.16 2.34 10.09
N ILE A 275 -1.60 1.47 9.25
CA ILE A 275 -0.33 0.81 9.53
C ILE A 275 0.59 0.82 8.30
N ASN A 276 1.89 1.00 8.57
CA ASN A 276 2.98 0.64 7.67
C ASN A 276 3.72 -0.56 8.26
N GLU A 277 3.85 -1.65 7.51
CA GLU A 277 4.68 -2.79 7.93
C GLU A 277 6.16 -2.39 7.90
N LEU A 278 6.92 -2.82 8.91
CA LEU A 278 8.33 -2.49 9.04
C LEU A 278 9.20 -3.73 8.85
N LYS A 279 10.36 -3.54 8.22
CA LYS A 279 11.43 -4.53 8.23
C LYS A 279 12.06 -4.61 9.62
N ALA A 280 12.68 -5.75 9.94
CA ALA A 280 13.26 -5.99 11.26
C ALA A 280 14.43 -5.05 11.63
N ASP A 281 15.06 -4.43 10.63
CA ASP A 281 16.15 -3.46 10.76
C ASP A 281 15.67 -1.99 10.76
N ALA A 282 14.35 -1.76 10.72
CA ALA A 282 13.81 -0.41 10.71
C ALA A 282 14.15 0.36 12.01
N PRO A 283 14.28 1.70 11.95
CA PRO A 283 14.58 2.48 13.15
C PRO A 283 13.45 2.44 14.19
N ILE A 284 13.77 2.04 15.42
CA ILE A 284 12.83 1.94 16.54
C ILE A 284 12.51 3.27 17.24
N ASN A 285 13.18 4.35 16.81
CA ASN A 285 13.03 5.71 17.34
C ASN A 285 11.99 6.55 16.60
N LYS A 286 11.35 5.99 15.57
CA LYS A 286 10.29 6.70 14.83
C LYS A 286 8.97 6.63 15.59
N ARG A 287 8.24 7.73 15.59
CA ARG A 287 6.93 7.83 16.25
C ARG A 287 5.95 6.83 15.68
N GLY A 288 5.17 6.22 16.58
CA GLY A 288 4.17 5.19 16.27
C GLY A 288 4.72 3.82 15.97
N THR A 289 6.04 3.62 16.07
CA THR A 289 6.64 2.30 15.91
C THR A 289 6.23 1.39 17.06
N TRP A 290 5.64 0.25 16.73
CA TRP A 290 5.44 -0.86 17.65
C TRP A 290 6.70 -1.73 17.66
N VAL A 291 7.31 -1.85 18.83
CA VAL A 291 8.55 -2.59 19.05
C VAL A 291 8.29 -3.75 19.99
N GLU A 292 8.68 -4.95 19.59
CA GLU A 292 8.53 -6.14 20.40
C GLU A 292 9.37 -6.04 21.68
N LEU A 293 8.84 -6.63 22.75
CA LEU A 293 9.55 -6.77 24.01
C LEU A 293 10.70 -7.79 23.86
N ASN A 294 11.89 -7.45 24.36
CA ASN A 294 13.05 -8.34 24.26
C ASN A 294 12.97 -9.53 25.24
N ASN A 295 12.30 -10.61 24.85
CA ASN A 295 12.10 -11.79 25.69
C ASN A 295 13.42 -12.35 26.24
N ASP A 296 14.51 -12.35 25.47
CA ASP A 296 15.83 -12.83 25.93
C ASP A 296 16.34 -12.06 27.15
N TYR A 297 16.08 -10.75 27.19
CA TYR A 297 16.44 -9.92 28.34
C TYR A 297 15.51 -10.19 29.54
N PHE A 298 14.22 -10.36 29.29
CA PHE A 298 13.19 -10.45 30.34
C PHE A 298 13.00 -11.85 30.93
N GLU A 299 13.45 -12.90 30.24
CA GLU A 299 13.38 -14.28 30.75
C GLU A 299 14.47 -14.60 31.77
N LEU A 300 15.57 -13.83 31.79
CA LEU A 300 16.67 -13.97 32.75
C LEU A 300 16.17 -13.74 34.20
N PRO A 301 16.43 -14.67 35.14
CA PRO A 301 15.96 -14.58 36.52
C PRO A 301 16.30 -13.26 37.24
N GLU A 302 17.51 -12.76 37.02
CA GLU A 302 18.00 -11.50 37.63
C GLU A 302 17.23 -10.26 37.15
N ASN A 303 16.69 -10.30 35.94
CA ASN A 303 15.92 -9.20 35.37
C ASN A 303 14.44 -9.28 35.74
N LYS A 304 13.90 -10.48 36.01
CA LYS A 304 12.49 -10.65 36.44
C LYS A 304 12.15 -9.86 37.70
N GLU A 305 13.03 -9.88 38.70
CA GLU A 305 12.84 -9.10 39.92
C GLU A 305 12.93 -7.59 39.66
N LYS A 306 13.83 -7.15 38.77
CA LYS A 306 13.93 -5.74 38.36
C LYS A 306 12.67 -5.26 37.65
N ILE A 307 12.06 -6.07 36.78
CA ILE A 307 10.79 -5.77 36.11
C ILE A 307 9.70 -5.58 37.16
N LYS A 308 9.55 -6.54 38.07
CA LYS A 308 8.53 -6.50 39.11
C LYS A 308 8.69 -5.25 39.99
N SER A 309 9.93 -4.84 40.27
CA SER A 309 10.20 -3.59 40.97
C SER A 309 9.84 -2.34 40.14
N ASN A 310 10.10 -2.33 38.83
CA ASN A 310 9.89 -1.16 37.97
C ASN A 310 8.42 -0.98 37.54
N PHE A 311 7.72 -2.06 37.26
CA PHE A 311 6.32 -2.07 36.81
C PHE A 311 5.33 -2.37 37.95
N GLY A 312 5.83 -2.68 39.16
CA GLY A 312 5.03 -3.12 40.30
C GLY A 312 4.49 -4.55 40.21
N LYS A 313 4.54 -5.17 39.02
CA LYS A 313 4.00 -6.49 38.71
C LYS A 313 4.85 -7.19 37.65
N ASP A 314 4.77 -8.51 37.59
CA ASP A 314 5.36 -9.28 36.48
C ASP A 314 4.47 -9.19 35.22
N PHE A 315 5.06 -9.43 34.05
CA PHE A 315 4.34 -9.31 32.77
C PHE A 315 3.19 -10.31 32.60
N LYS A 316 3.25 -11.48 33.22
CA LYS A 316 2.14 -12.43 33.19
C LYS A 316 0.94 -11.87 33.95
N THR A 317 1.17 -11.24 35.10
CA THR A 317 0.14 -10.55 35.87
C THR A 317 -0.39 -9.34 35.12
N ILE A 318 0.48 -8.53 34.50
CA ILE A 318 0.07 -7.38 33.69
C ILE A 318 -0.78 -7.80 32.49
N LEU A 319 -0.42 -8.89 31.80
CA LEU A 319 -1.22 -9.45 30.70
C LEU A 319 -2.65 -9.76 31.14
N HIS A 320 -2.84 -10.32 32.33
CA HIS A 320 -4.16 -10.64 32.86
C HIS A 320 -4.94 -9.41 33.35
N ASP A 321 -4.24 -8.51 34.03
CA ASP A 321 -4.87 -7.34 34.64
C ASP A 321 -5.33 -6.33 33.59
N GLU A 322 -4.57 -6.18 32.50
CA GLU A 322 -4.83 -5.18 31.46
C GLU A 322 -5.49 -5.79 30.21
N PHE A 323 -4.95 -6.89 29.67
CA PHE A 323 -5.18 -7.25 28.27
C PHE A 323 -6.10 -8.47 28.07
N LEU A 324 -5.98 -9.49 28.93
CA LEU A 324 -6.65 -10.79 28.83
C LEU A 324 -7.44 -11.14 30.11
N ASP A 325 -8.74 -11.36 30.00
CA ASP A 325 -9.61 -11.75 31.11
C ASP A 325 -9.22 -13.13 31.67
N SER A 326 -8.81 -13.15 32.95
CA SER A 326 -8.42 -14.36 33.68
C SER A 326 -9.59 -15.29 33.99
N ASP A 327 -10.83 -14.79 33.92
CA ASP A 327 -12.03 -15.53 34.28
C ASP A 327 -12.62 -16.30 33.09
N LYS A 328 -12.02 -16.16 31.90
CA LYS A 328 -12.42 -16.87 30.68
C LYS A 328 -11.60 -18.14 30.43
N GLY A 329 -12.24 -19.12 29.79
CA GLY A 329 -11.63 -20.36 29.30
C GLY A 329 -11.12 -21.33 30.38
N THR A 330 -10.50 -22.42 29.93
CA THR A 330 -9.76 -23.35 30.81
C THR A 330 -8.35 -22.83 31.11
N ARG A 331 -7.67 -23.46 32.07
CA ARG A 331 -6.26 -23.14 32.40
C ARG A 331 -5.34 -23.24 31.18
N ASP A 332 -5.55 -24.26 30.35
CA ASP A 332 -4.72 -24.51 29.17
C ASP A 332 -5.01 -23.51 28.06
N GLN A 333 -6.29 -23.16 27.84
CA GLN A 333 -6.66 -22.10 26.90
C GLN A 333 -6.07 -20.75 27.33
N ARG A 334 -6.08 -20.43 28.63
CA ARG A 334 -5.40 -19.22 29.16
C ARG A 334 -3.88 -19.27 29.01
N ALA A 335 -3.27 -20.44 29.10
CA ALA A 335 -1.83 -20.60 28.85
C ALA A 335 -1.51 -20.35 27.39
N LEU A 336 -2.31 -20.92 26.48
CA LEU A 336 -2.16 -20.75 25.05
C LEU A 336 -2.36 -19.29 24.63
N ALA A 337 -3.44 -18.64 25.09
CA ALA A 337 -3.70 -17.22 24.80
C ALA A 337 -2.53 -16.30 25.23
N ARG A 338 -1.91 -16.61 26.38
CA ARG A 338 -0.74 -15.87 26.86
C ARG A 338 0.49 -16.10 26.01
N SER A 339 0.83 -17.36 25.71
CA SER A 339 2.01 -17.66 24.89
C SER A 339 1.88 -17.14 23.45
N SER A 340 0.64 -17.03 22.95
CA SER A 340 0.36 -16.50 21.61
C SER A 340 0.24 -14.97 21.58
N THR A 341 0.12 -14.30 22.73
CA THR A 341 0.08 -12.83 22.81
C THR A 341 1.49 -12.26 22.88
N LYS A 342 1.83 -11.36 21.96
CA LYS A 342 3.12 -10.65 21.99
C LYS A 342 2.98 -9.36 22.76
N LEU A 343 3.88 -9.13 23.72
CA LEU A 343 4.02 -7.84 24.37
C LEU A 343 5.02 -6.97 23.61
N GLY A 344 4.78 -5.67 23.64
CA GLY A 344 5.66 -4.70 23.03
C GLY A 344 5.37 -3.30 23.54
N PHE A 345 5.96 -2.33 22.87
CA PHE A 345 5.84 -0.92 23.20
C PHE A 345 5.51 -0.12 21.95
N ILE A 346 4.64 0.88 22.08
CA ILE A 346 4.38 1.87 21.03
C ILE A 346 5.04 3.19 21.40
N GLU A 347 5.85 3.72 20.48
CA GLU A 347 6.45 5.06 20.59
C GLU A 347 5.37 6.13 20.37
N LEU A 348 5.20 7.05 21.33
CA LEU A 348 4.21 8.15 21.26
C LEU A 348 4.83 9.48 21.72
N SER A 349 6.02 9.82 21.25
CA SER A 349 6.58 11.17 21.47
C SER A 349 5.78 12.24 20.72
N ALA A 350 5.92 13.51 21.14
CA ALA A 350 5.23 14.62 20.51
C ALA A 350 5.78 14.88 19.08
N GLU A 351 4.88 15.22 18.15
CA GLU A 351 5.23 15.50 16.75
C GLU A 351 6.26 16.64 16.63
N CYS A 352 6.08 17.71 17.41
CA CYS A 352 7.01 18.85 17.44
C CYS A 352 8.42 18.47 17.94
N ASP A 353 8.52 17.50 18.86
CA ASP A 353 9.81 17.07 19.43
C ASP A 353 10.59 16.20 18.44
N GLN A 354 9.89 15.35 17.67
CA GLN A 354 10.46 14.61 16.55
C GLN A 354 10.93 15.56 15.43
N ALA A 355 10.11 16.55 15.07
CA ALA A 355 10.45 17.55 14.05
C ALA A 355 11.64 18.45 14.45
N GLN A 356 11.95 18.60 15.74
CA GLN A 356 13.05 19.46 16.22
C GLN A 356 14.24 18.69 16.80
N ARG A 357 14.21 17.34 16.81
CA ARG A 357 15.23 16.46 17.44
C ARG A 357 15.59 16.82 18.88
N LYS A 358 14.65 17.38 19.62
CA LYS A 358 14.89 17.80 21.00
C LYS A 358 14.78 16.64 21.99
N THR A 359 14.24 15.51 21.58
CA THR A 359 13.95 14.38 22.46
C THR A 359 15.20 13.56 22.78
N LYS A 360 15.70 13.69 24.02
CA LYS A 360 16.75 12.81 24.56
C LYS A 360 16.22 11.47 25.08
N LEU A 361 14.91 11.39 25.37
CA LEU A 361 14.23 10.19 25.90
C LEU A 361 12.91 10.00 25.17
N HIS A 362 12.78 8.91 24.42
CA HIS A 362 11.55 8.56 23.70
C HIS A 362 10.53 7.96 24.67
N ARG A 363 9.26 8.35 24.51
CA ARG A 363 8.16 7.88 25.35
C ARG A 363 7.50 6.68 24.70
N TYR A 364 7.46 5.57 25.44
CA TYR A 364 6.87 4.32 25.01
C TYR A 364 5.74 3.88 25.94
N PHE A 365 4.70 3.30 25.36
CA PHE A 365 3.54 2.77 26.08
C PHE A 365 3.43 1.26 25.89
N LEU A 366 3.19 0.53 26.99
CA LEU A 366 3.04 -0.93 26.92
C LEU A 366 1.84 -1.28 26.04
N SER A 367 2.05 -2.25 25.16
CA SER A 367 1.05 -2.71 24.20
C SER A 367 1.07 -4.24 24.10
N ALA A 368 -0.10 -4.81 23.80
CA ALA A 368 -0.27 -6.23 23.56
C ALA A 368 -0.85 -6.45 22.16
N LEU A 369 -0.23 -7.38 21.44
CA LEU A 369 -0.66 -7.88 20.13
C LEU A 369 -1.24 -9.28 20.33
N ILE A 370 -2.57 -9.40 20.23
CA ILE A 370 -3.34 -10.59 20.61
C ILE A 370 -3.99 -11.18 19.36
N PRO A 371 -3.75 -12.45 19.01
CA PRO A 371 -4.43 -13.09 17.88
C PRO A 371 -5.95 -13.06 18.04
N VAL A 372 -6.68 -12.85 16.94
CA VAL A 372 -8.16 -12.76 16.98
C VAL A 372 -8.81 -14.07 17.46
N ASP A 373 -8.12 -15.21 17.32
CA ASP A 373 -8.54 -16.52 17.84
C ASP A 373 -8.75 -16.50 19.37
N PHE A 374 -8.11 -15.56 20.07
CA PHE A 374 -8.27 -15.34 21.51
C PHE A 374 -9.14 -14.11 21.84
N SER A 375 -9.94 -13.62 20.88
CA SER A 375 -10.82 -12.45 21.06
C SER A 375 -11.74 -12.56 22.27
N ASP A 376 -12.23 -13.76 22.59
CA ASP A 376 -13.06 -14.02 23.77
C ASP A 376 -12.36 -13.70 25.10
N PHE A 377 -11.03 -13.82 25.16
CA PHE A 377 -10.23 -13.41 26.32
C PHE A 377 -10.03 -11.90 26.39
N THR A 378 -10.34 -11.15 25.33
CA THR A 378 -10.10 -9.70 25.30
C THR A 378 -11.29 -8.89 25.79
N TYR A 379 -12.43 -9.53 26.05
CA TYR A 379 -13.60 -8.86 26.61
C TYR A 379 -13.73 -9.10 28.12
N PHE A 380 -14.12 -8.05 28.84
CA PHE A 380 -14.30 -8.06 30.29
C PHE A 380 -15.77 -7.79 30.66
N LYS A 381 -16.16 -8.18 31.88
CA LYS A 381 -17.53 -7.98 32.42
C LYS A 381 -18.60 -8.53 31.48
N ASP A 382 -18.58 -9.85 31.26
CA ASP A 382 -19.56 -10.58 30.44
C ASP A 382 -19.75 -10.06 29.02
N LYS A 383 -18.64 -9.82 28.32
CA LYS A 383 -18.61 -9.36 26.91
C LYS A 383 -19.17 -7.95 26.67
N THR A 384 -19.44 -7.19 27.72
CA THR A 384 -19.97 -5.82 27.59
C THR A 384 -18.90 -4.76 27.38
N LYS A 385 -17.64 -5.03 27.74
CA LYS A 385 -16.51 -4.11 27.57
C LYS A 385 -15.34 -4.78 26.85
N ASP A 386 -14.83 -4.11 25.83
CA ASP A 386 -13.66 -4.51 25.03
C ASP A 386 -12.31 -4.11 25.68
N THR A 387 -12.37 -3.35 26.77
CA THR A 387 -11.25 -2.84 27.55
C THR A 387 -11.51 -3.03 29.04
N LYS A 388 -10.47 -3.33 29.83
CA LYS A 388 -10.61 -3.56 31.29
C LYS A 388 -11.06 -2.28 32.01
N HIS A 389 -10.43 -1.17 31.66
CA HIS A 389 -10.68 0.16 32.19
C HIS A 389 -10.40 1.22 31.12
N ALA A 390 -10.80 2.46 31.39
CA ALA A 390 -10.64 3.60 30.48
C ALA A 390 -9.17 4.04 30.27
N GLY A 391 -8.20 3.30 30.80
CA GLY A 391 -6.77 3.53 30.56
C GLY A 391 -6.20 2.64 29.47
N ILE A 392 -7.05 1.84 28.83
CA ILE A 392 -6.67 0.99 27.71
C ILE A 392 -7.29 1.53 26.44
N TYR A 393 -6.48 1.67 25.41
CA TYR A 393 -6.92 1.99 24.06
C TYR A 393 -6.88 0.72 23.22
N ARG A 394 -7.98 0.46 22.49
CA ARG A 394 -8.09 -0.67 21.56
C ARG A 394 -8.04 -0.14 20.14
N LEU A 395 -7.05 -0.57 19.38
CA LEU A 395 -7.00 -0.30 17.94
C LEU A 395 -8.10 -1.08 17.21
N PRO A 396 -8.55 -0.64 16.02
CA PRO A 396 -9.25 -1.50 15.08
C PRO A 396 -8.43 -2.79 14.84
N ASN A 397 -9.09 -3.91 14.53
CA ASN A 397 -8.37 -5.15 14.23
C ASN A 397 -7.50 -4.94 12.99
N ILE A 398 -6.33 -5.54 12.97
CA ILE A 398 -5.33 -5.37 11.91
C ILE A 398 -4.80 -6.73 11.47
N MET A 399 -4.45 -6.85 10.20
CA MET A 399 -3.65 -7.94 9.66
C MET A 399 -2.16 -7.65 9.80
N ILE A 400 -1.38 -8.62 10.26
CA ILE A 400 0.09 -8.64 10.24
C ILE A 400 0.53 -10.02 9.75
N ALA A 401 1.35 -10.07 8.70
CA ALA A 401 1.87 -11.32 8.14
C ALA A 401 0.77 -12.38 7.87
N GLY A 402 -0.39 -11.95 7.36
CA GLY A 402 -1.52 -12.84 7.03
C GLY A 402 -2.40 -13.28 8.20
N GLN A 403 -2.13 -12.83 9.43
CA GLN A 403 -2.96 -13.14 10.61
C GLN A 403 -3.62 -11.88 11.19
N GLU A 404 -4.88 -12.02 11.64
CA GLU A 404 -5.63 -10.94 12.27
C GLU A 404 -5.30 -10.82 13.77
N TYR A 405 -5.04 -9.59 14.21
CA TYR A 405 -4.68 -9.24 15.58
C TYR A 405 -5.56 -8.12 16.15
N ILE A 406 -5.79 -8.22 17.45
CA ILE A 406 -6.31 -7.17 18.32
C ILE A 406 -5.13 -6.52 19.01
N VAL A 407 -4.98 -5.20 18.86
CA VAL A 407 -3.92 -4.44 19.53
C VAL A 407 -4.51 -3.58 20.63
N LYS A 408 -3.93 -3.68 21.82
CA LYS A 408 -4.32 -2.88 22.98
C LYS A 408 -3.13 -2.16 23.56
N ILE A 409 -3.32 -0.91 23.95
CA ILE A 409 -2.29 -0.04 24.51
C ILE A 409 -2.71 0.35 25.92
N SER A 410 -1.85 0.15 26.92
CA SER A 410 -2.10 0.61 28.29
C SER A 410 -1.42 1.96 28.53
N TYR A 411 -2.22 2.94 28.95
CA TYR A 411 -1.74 4.26 29.38
C TYR A 411 -1.24 4.28 30.82
N MET A 412 -1.36 3.16 31.57
CA MET A 412 -0.83 3.04 32.93
C MET A 412 0.66 2.70 32.95
N TYR A 413 1.17 2.02 31.92
CA TYR A 413 2.56 1.58 31.86
C TYR A 413 3.30 2.34 30.76
N THR A 414 4.02 3.38 31.17
CA THR A 414 4.85 4.20 30.28
C THR A 414 6.30 4.15 30.68
N ILE A 415 7.19 4.09 29.69
CA ILE A 415 8.64 4.14 29.91
C ILE A 415 9.26 5.25 29.05
N GLY A 416 10.31 5.88 29.58
CA GLY A 416 11.17 6.78 28.83
C GLY A 416 12.52 6.10 28.59
N THR A 417 12.96 5.96 27.35
CA THR A 417 14.25 5.32 27.05
C THR A 417 14.94 5.91 25.83
N ILE A 418 16.26 5.71 25.76
CA ILE A 418 17.05 5.97 24.56
C ILE A 418 16.99 4.69 23.71
N PRO A 419 16.40 4.71 22.50
CA PRO A 419 16.04 3.50 21.77
C PRO A 419 17.23 2.55 21.56
N ASN A 420 18.35 3.07 21.05
CA ASN A 420 19.55 2.30 20.75
C ASN A 420 20.36 1.86 21.99
N ALA A 421 20.04 2.38 23.17
CA ALA A 421 20.69 1.97 24.42
C ALA A 421 19.77 1.04 25.26
N SER A 422 18.52 0.86 24.85
CA SER A 422 17.52 0.12 25.59
C SER A 422 17.67 -1.38 25.37
N LYS A 423 17.87 -2.14 26.45
CA LYS A 423 17.87 -3.61 26.39
C LYS A 423 16.45 -4.21 26.30
N TRP A 424 15.43 -3.37 26.49
CA TRP A 424 14.03 -3.79 26.61
C TRP A 424 13.32 -3.87 25.26
N LEU A 425 13.86 -3.16 24.26
CA LEU A 425 13.31 -3.04 22.93
C LEU A 425 14.03 -4.03 22.01
N ALA A 426 13.27 -4.89 21.34
CA ALA A 426 13.78 -5.81 20.33
C ALA A 426 13.52 -5.25 18.93
N LYS A 427 12.89 -6.04 18.05
CA LYS A 427 12.61 -5.68 16.67
C LYS A 427 11.31 -4.88 16.53
N PRO A 428 11.27 -3.88 15.63
CA PRO A 428 10.02 -3.27 15.21
C PRO A 428 9.18 -4.25 14.39
N LEU A 429 7.86 -4.14 14.45
CA LEU A 429 6.95 -4.88 13.56
C LEU A 429 6.21 -3.98 12.59
N PHE A 430 5.68 -2.87 13.09
CA PHE A 430 4.89 -1.96 12.29
C PHE A 430 4.93 -0.54 12.85
N GLN A 431 4.58 0.43 12.02
CA GLN A 431 4.42 1.83 12.40
C GLN A 431 2.96 2.23 12.21
N LEU A 432 2.36 2.85 13.22
CA LEU A 432 1.05 3.48 13.07
C LEU A 432 1.18 4.76 12.22
N LYS A 433 0.16 5.03 11.39
CA LYS A 433 0.04 6.27 10.61
C LYS A 433 -0.50 7.43 11.46
N ASP A 434 -0.27 8.66 11.03
CA ASP A 434 -0.50 9.85 11.86
C ASP A 434 -1.94 10.00 12.36
N GLN A 435 -2.96 9.74 11.52
CA GLN A 435 -4.35 9.94 11.92
C GLN A 435 -4.74 9.15 13.18
N ILE A 436 -4.32 7.88 13.27
CA ILE A 436 -4.63 7.04 14.44
C ILE A 436 -3.72 7.37 15.62
N LEU A 437 -2.47 7.78 15.34
CA LEU A 437 -1.55 8.24 16.38
C LEU A 437 -2.05 9.48 17.08
N THR A 438 -2.60 10.45 16.35
CA THR A 438 -3.17 11.67 16.93
C THR A 438 -4.30 11.33 17.91
N ASP A 439 -5.18 10.39 17.56
CA ASP A 439 -6.25 9.95 18.48
C ASP A 439 -5.68 9.25 19.73
N ILE A 440 -4.71 8.35 19.56
CA ILE A 440 -4.04 7.69 20.68
C ILE A 440 -3.33 8.70 21.59
N SER A 441 -2.60 9.66 21.03
CA SER A 441 -1.92 10.73 21.78
C SER A 441 -2.92 11.62 22.53
N PHE A 442 -4.05 11.95 21.91
CA PHE A 442 -5.13 12.71 22.55
C PHE A 442 -5.72 11.94 23.74
N LYS A 443 -6.04 10.66 23.56
CA LYS A 443 -6.58 9.79 24.62
C LYS A 443 -5.59 9.55 25.76
N ALA A 444 -4.31 9.37 25.45
CA ALA A 444 -3.24 9.25 26.44
C ALA A 444 -3.10 10.53 27.28
N SER A 445 -3.23 11.70 26.65
CA SER A 445 -3.19 13.00 27.33
C SER A 445 -4.42 13.17 28.24
N GLN A 446 -5.62 12.86 27.73
CA GLN A 446 -6.86 12.88 28.52
C GLN A 446 -6.78 11.94 29.73
N HIS A 447 -6.18 10.76 29.58
CA HIS A 447 -5.94 9.84 30.70
C HIS A 447 -4.99 10.43 31.75
N SER A 448 -3.91 11.07 31.30
CA SER A 448 -2.89 11.65 32.17
C SER A 448 -3.40 12.89 32.94
N SER A 449 -4.35 13.63 32.36
CA SER A 449 -4.89 14.87 32.95
C SER A 449 -6.16 14.68 33.80
N ARG A 450 -6.51 13.44 34.17
CA ARG A 450 -7.73 13.17 34.97
C ARG A 450 -7.64 13.86 36.34
N PRO A 451 -8.53 14.81 36.65
CA PRO A 451 -8.51 15.46 37.95
C PRO A 451 -9.05 14.48 39.00
N GLY A 452 -8.32 14.33 40.10
CA GLY A 452 -8.80 13.63 41.29
C GLY A 452 -9.79 14.50 42.04
N ILE A 453 -11.02 14.61 41.54
CA ILE A 453 -12.08 15.35 42.24
C ILE A 453 -12.80 14.38 43.17
N ILE A 454 -12.66 14.60 44.47
CA ILE A 454 -13.55 13.99 45.46
C ILE A 454 -14.87 14.76 45.35
N ARG A 455 -15.92 14.10 44.85
CA ARG A 455 -17.28 14.63 44.87
C ARG A 455 -18.14 13.78 45.81
N PHE A 456 -19.09 14.43 46.45
CA PHE A 456 -20.02 13.84 47.43
C PHE A 456 -21.48 13.99 46.97
N ASP A 457 -21.68 14.17 45.66
CA ASP A 457 -22.98 14.34 45.01
C ASP A 457 -23.69 13.01 44.72
#